data_AF-A0A0F9J0K2-F1
#
_entry.id   AF-A0A0F9J0K2-F1
#
_cell.length_a   1.000
_cell.length_b   1.000
_cell.length_c   1.000
_cell.angle_alpha   90.00
_cell.angle_beta   90.00
_cell.angle_gamma   90.00
#
_symmetry.space_group_name_H-M   'P 1'
#
loop_
_entity.id
_entity.type
_entity.pdbx_description
1 polymer ?
#
loop_
_entity_poly.entity_id
_entity_poly.type
_entity_poly.pdbx_seq_one_letter_code
_entity_poly.pdbx_strand_id
1 'polypeptide(L)' 'MPKCGICGGDAPKQPCITEDGKCDLCGRKVVLEEEKEKKQE' A
#
# COMPACT_ATOMS: atom_id res chain seq x y z
N MET A 1 -15.98 5.77 8.59
CA MET A 1 -14.90 6.27 7.72
C MET A 1 -14.85 5.40 6.47
N PRO A 2 -14.44 5.91 5.30
CA PRO A 2 -14.19 5.04 4.16
C PRO A 2 -13.07 4.05 4.48
N LYS A 3 -13.14 2.85 3.90
CA LYS A 3 -12.05 1.87 4.03
C LYS A 3 -10.91 2.19 3.07
N CYS A 4 -9.69 1.92 3.52
CA CYS A 4 -8.49 1.96 2.71
C CYS A 4 -8.56 0.89 1.60
N GLY A 5 -8.46 1.30 0.33
CA GLY A 5 -8.46 0.38 -0.81
C GLY A 5 -7.23 -0.53 -0.91
N ILE A 6 -6.19 -0.30 -0.09
CA ILE A 6 -4.91 -1.03 -0.14
C ILE A 6 -4.82 -2.08 0.98
N CYS A 7 -5.11 -1.68 2.23
CA CYS A 7 -4.97 -2.55 3.40
C CYS A 7 -6.29 -2.84 4.13
N GLY A 8 -7.41 -2.25 3.70
CA GLY A 8 -8.74 -2.48 4.28
C GLY A 8 -9.03 -1.80 5.63
N GLY A 9 -8.06 -1.11 6.22
CA GLY A 9 -8.25 -0.36 7.48
C GLY A 9 -9.11 0.90 7.32
N ASP A 10 -9.55 1.48 8.44
CA ASP A 10 -10.25 2.77 8.44
C ASP A 10 -9.30 3.90 8.02
N ALA A 11 -9.75 4.75 7.10
CA ALA A 11 -8.99 5.88 6.60
C ALA A 11 -9.88 7.12 6.47
N PRO A 12 -9.34 8.34 6.66
CA PRO A 12 -10.13 9.57 6.48
C PRO A 12 -10.49 9.84 5.01
N LYS A 13 -9.75 9.26 4.07
CA LYS A 13 -9.93 9.39 2.62
C LYS A 13 -9.45 8.14 1.89
N GLN A 14 -9.82 7.99 0.61
CA GLN A 14 -9.21 6.96 -0.23
C GLN A 14 -7.71 7.29 -0.42
N PRO A 15 -6.79 6.38 -0.09
CA PRO A 15 -5.37 6.62 -0.26
C PRO A 15 -4.95 6.59 -1.72
N CYS A 16 -3.84 7.26 -2.00
CA CYS A 16 -3.15 7.23 -3.28
C CYS A 16 -1.76 6.60 -3.10
N ILE A 17 -1.24 6.01 -4.18
CA ILE A 17 0.14 5.49 -4.21
C ILE A 17 1.06 6.61 -4.68
N THR A 18 2.11 6.91 -3.90
CA THR A 18 3.16 7.85 -4.26
C THR A 18 4.03 7.29 -5.39
N GLU A 19 4.82 8.15 -6.04
CA GLU A 19 5.74 7.75 -7.11
C GLU A 19 6.77 6.70 -6.65
N ASP A 20 7.13 6.67 -5.36
CA ASP A 20 7.98 5.64 -4.74
C ASP A 20 7.28 4.29 -4.52
N GLY A 21 6.02 4.16 -4.92
CA GLY A 21 5.20 2.96 -4.68
C GLY A 21 4.76 2.80 -3.23
N LYS A 22 4.57 3.90 -2.47
CA LYS A 22 4.15 3.86 -1.07
C LYS A 22 2.74 4.41 -0.90
N CYS A 23 2.00 3.92 0.08
CA CYS A 23 0.73 4.52 0.48
C CYS A 23 0.97 5.92 1.10
N ASP A 24 0.27 6.95 0.63
CA ASP A 24 0.42 8.32 1.14
C ASP A 24 0.00 8.49 2.60
N LEU A 25 -0.91 7.63 3.09
CA LEU A 25 -1.42 7.71 4.46
C LEU A 25 -0.59 6.94 5.49
N CYS A 26 -0.09 5.75 5.14
CA CYS A 26 0.61 4.89 6.10
C CYS A 26 2.09 4.63 5.76
N GLY A 27 2.57 5.13 4.61
CA GLY A 27 3.96 5.02 4.17
C GLY A 27 4.42 3.62 3.80
N ARG A 28 3.57 2.60 3.91
CA ARG A 28 3.91 1.20 3.55
C ARG A 28 4.14 1.10 2.05
N LYS A 29 5.24 0.44 1.66
CA LYS A 29 5.52 0.12 0.27
C LYS A 29 4.55 -0.94 -0.21
N VAL A 30 3.89 -0.66 -1.33
CA VAL A 30 3.02 -1.59 -2.02
C VAL A 30 3.90 -2.28 -3.07
N VAL A 31 3.96 -3.60 -2.99
CA VAL A 31 4.68 -4.45 -3.94
C VAL A 31 3.71 -5.50 -4.45
N LEU A 32 3.91 -5.94 -5.69
CA LEU A 32 3.17 -7.07 -6.23
C LEU A 32 3.60 -8.35 -5.52
N GLU A 33 2.72 -9.36 -5.49
CA GLU A 33 3.00 -10.63 -4.83
C GLU A 33 4.24 -11.32 -5.44
N GLU A 34 4.38 -11.28 -6.76
CA GLU A 34 5.53 -11.83 -7.50
C GLU A 34 6.88 -11.18 -7.11
N GLU A 35 6.88 -9.91 -6.70
CA GLU A 35 8.09 -9.23 -6.23
C GLU A 35 8.47 -9.60 -4.79
N LYS A 36 7.52 -10.13 -4.01
CA LYS A 36 7.75 -10.54 -2.63
C LYS A 36 8.62 -11.80 -2.56
N GLU A 37 8.52 -12.67 -3.56
CA GLU A 37 9.24 -13.94 -3.65
C GLU A 37 10.70 -13.76 -4.09
N LYS A 38 10.98 -12.80 -4.98
CA LYS A 38 12.33 -12.53 -5.52
C LYS A 38 13.35 -11.94 -4.52
N LYS A 39 12.94 -11.61 -3.30
CA LYS A 39 13.81 -11.02 -2.26
C LYS A 39 14.21 -12.00 -1.13
N GLN A 40 13.80 -13.27 -1.21
CA GLN A 40 14.15 -14.29 -0.22
C GLN A 40 15.25 -15.25 -0.66
N GLU A 41 15.90 -15.01 -1.82
CA GLU A 41 17.11 -15.74 -2.25
C GLU A 41 18.41 -15.09 -1.75
#